data_AF-A0A6A4HWL5-F1
#
_entry.id   AF-A0A6A4HWL5-F1
#
_cell.length_a   1.000
_cell.length_b   1.000
_cell.length_c   1.000
_cell.angle_alpha   90.00
_cell.angle_beta   90.00
_cell.angle_gamma   90.00
#
_symmetry.space_group_name_H-M   'P 1'
#
loop_
_entity.id
_entity.type
_entity.pdbx_description
1 polymer ?
#
loop_
_entity_poly.entity_id
_entity_poly.type
_entity_poly.pdbx_seq_one_letter_code
_entity_poly.pdbx_strand_id
1 'polypeptide(L)'
;MPFSVEHNVRDLASSSTSQCLKSGANEDIINKPWRPLPSGRITPAKARVLRWNLTVLCLLFSIYAGPLVLLSSLSLTLVEFVHDDIGLRLSAVLENVCNVGGYITFELGAYGWMNSRENLNRTTILVIICSGSLILTTISAQDFADVEGDALSGRRILPIVAPVGLHYYILMALSAWSVILAFFWRLGSISGSVFIARGSFIGTQFFQFRDVQSDQHRYMLYNVWLVIAHILPFNLRTRALQW
;
A
#
# COMPACT_ATOMS: atom_id res chain seq x y z
N MET A 1 10.83 -10.17 6.28
CA MET A 1 10.06 -10.87 7.34
C MET A 1 9.23 -9.97 8.28
N PRO A 2 9.35 -8.62 8.35
CA PRO A 2 8.41 -7.81 9.17
C PRO A 2 7.08 -7.50 8.45
N PHE A 3 7.08 -7.50 7.11
CA PHE A 3 5.90 -7.17 6.28
C PHE A 3 4.69 -8.11 6.43
N SER A 4 4.90 -9.39 6.77
CA SER A 4 3.81 -10.36 6.93
C SER A 4 3.03 -10.19 8.23
N VAL A 5 3.62 -9.56 9.25
CA VAL A 5 2.98 -9.34 10.55
C VAL A 5 2.16 -8.05 10.53
N GLU A 6 2.69 -6.97 9.94
CA GLU A 6 1.94 -5.71 9.79
C GLU A 6 0.73 -5.84 8.85
N HIS A 7 0.81 -6.66 7.81
CA HIS A 7 -0.35 -6.91 6.94
C HIS A 7 -1.48 -7.66 7.67
N ASN A 8 -1.13 -8.56 8.59
CA ASN A 8 -2.09 -9.29 9.43
C ASN A 8 -2.72 -8.39 10.50
N VAL A 9 -2.01 -7.38 11.00
CA VAL A 9 -2.52 -6.42 12.00
C VAL A 9 -3.40 -5.34 11.34
N ARG A 10 -3.06 -4.88 10.14
CA ARG A 10 -3.91 -3.98 9.34
C ARG A 10 -5.23 -4.65 8.96
N ASP A 11 -5.20 -5.92 8.56
CA ASP A 11 -6.42 -6.68 8.20
C ASP A 11 -7.32 -7.00 9.41
N LEU A 12 -6.79 -6.96 10.65
CA LEU A 12 -7.57 -7.14 11.89
C LEU A 12 -8.18 -5.83 12.41
N ALA A 13 -7.68 -4.68 11.95
CA ALA A 13 -8.00 -3.36 12.48
C ALA A 13 -9.00 -2.56 11.61
N SER A 14 -9.54 -3.08 10.50
CA SER A 14 -10.24 -2.25 9.50
C SER A 14 -11.67 -2.70 9.10
N SER A 15 -12.53 -3.10 10.05
CA SER A 15 -13.92 -3.46 9.67
C SER A 15 -14.97 -3.22 10.76
N SER A 16 -15.64 -2.05 10.77
CA SER A 16 -16.54 -1.62 11.87
C SER A 16 -18.04 -1.83 11.62
N THR A 17 -18.55 -1.96 10.40
CA THR A 17 -20.01 -2.03 10.15
C THR A 17 -20.50 -3.44 9.80
N SER A 18 -21.61 -3.89 10.41
CA SER A 18 -22.19 -5.25 10.23
C SER A 18 -22.62 -5.58 8.79
N GLN A 19 -22.75 -4.57 7.91
CA GLN A 19 -23.08 -4.70 6.50
C GLN A 19 -21.81 -4.75 5.63
N CYS A 20 -20.82 -3.90 5.91
CA CYS A 20 -19.51 -3.88 5.25
C CYS A 20 -18.70 -5.15 5.59
N LEU A 21 -18.79 -5.64 6.83
CA LEU A 21 -18.27 -6.93 7.27
C LEU A 21 -18.85 -8.11 6.49
N LYS A 22 -20.14 -8.08 6.11
CA LYS A 22 -20.77 -9.17 5.35
C LYS A 22 -20.37 -9.15 3.88
N SER A 23 -20.30 -7.97 3.27
CA SER A 23 -19.87 -7.81 1.87
C SER A 23 -18.38 -8.13 1.72
N GLY A 24 -17.54 -7.55 2.59
CA GLY A 24 -16.09 -7.78 2.58
C GLY A 24 -15.71 -9.20 3.00
N ALA A 25 -16.43 -9.84 3.94
CA ALA A 25 -16.15 -11.24 4.27
C ALA A 25 -16.46 -12.20 3.12
N ASN A 26 -17.52 -11.95 2.34
CA ASN A 26 -17.84 -12.77 1.17
C ASN A 26 -16.84 -12.56 0.02
N GLU A 27 -16.41 -11.33 -0.22
CA GLU A 27 -15.31 -10.99 -1.13
C GLU A 27 -14.00 -11.68 -0.70
N ASP A 28 -13.67 -11.57 0.58
CA ASP A 28 -12.43 -12.10 1.15
C ASP A 28 -12.40 -13.63 1.21
N ILE A 29 -13.56 -14.31 1.26
CA ILE A 29 -13.62 -15.78 1.14
C ILE A 29 -13.04 -16.23 -0.21
N ILE A 30 -13.24 -15.44 -1.26
CA ILE A 30 -12.84 -15.77 -2.62
C ILE A 30 -11.38 -15.36 -2.85
N ASN A 31 -11.06 -14.09 -2.59
CA ASN A 31 -9.72 -13.57 -2.88
C ASN A 31 -8.68 -14.02 -1.85
N LYS A 32 -9.06 -14.11 -0.56
CA LYS A 32 -8.13 -14.23 0.57
C LYS A 32 -8.65 -15.18 1.67
N PRO A 33 -8.95 -16.46 1.35
CA PRO A 33 -9.58 -17.40 2.28
C PRO A 33 -8.77 -17.67 3.55
N TRP A 34 -7.45 -17.42 3.53
CA TRP A 34 -6.58 -17.58 4.68
C TRP A 34 -6.76 -16.50 5.76
N ARG A 35 -7.47 -15.40 5.47
CA ARG A 35 -7.70 -14.31 6.43
C ARG A 35 -8.48 -14.81 7.65
N PRO A 36 -8.24 -14.26 8.85
CA PRO A 36 -8.86 -14.74 10.09
C PRO A 36 -10.39 -14.74 10.11
N LEU A 37 -11.04 -13.77 9.45
CA LEU A 37 -12.50 -13.66 9.37
C LEU A 37 -13.11 -14.70 8.40
N PRO A 38 -12.72 -14.76 7.10
CA PRO A 38 -13.16 -15.82 6.18
C PRO A 38 -12.92 -17.25 6.67
N SER A 39 -11.76 -17.50 7.28
CA SER A 39 -11.41 -18.82 7.81
C SER A 39 -12.11 -19.18 9.12
N GLY A 40 -12.96 -18.29 9.66
CA GLY A 40 -13.71 -18.51 10.90
C GLY A 40 -12.83 -18.56 12.17
N ARG A 41 -11.55 -18.18 12.09
CA ARG A 41 -10.62 -18.18 13.23
C ARG A 41 -10.99 -17.16 14.30
N ILE A 42 -11.66 -16.08 13.91
CA ILE A 42 -12.17 -15.04 14.82
C ILE A 42 -13.60 -14.65 14.44
N THR A 43 -14.43 -14.37 15.45
CA THR A 43 -15.77 -13.85 15.20
C THR A 43 -15.73 -12.35 14.89
N PRO A 44 -16.65 -11.81 14.07
CA PRO A 44 -16.68 -10.38 13.74
C PRO A 44 -16.75 -9.45 14.97
N ALA A 45 -17.46 -9.89 16.02
CA ALA A 45 -17.53 -9.16 17.28
C ALA A 45 -16.16 -9.08 17.98
N LYS A 46 -15.43 -10.20 18.03
CA LYS A 46 -14.07 -10.24 18.60
C LYS A 46 -13.08 -9.42 17.78
N ALA A 47 -13.19 -9.46 16.45
CA ALA A 47 -12.37 -8.63 15.56
C ALA A 47 -12.60 -7.13 15.80
N ARG A 48 -13.86 -6.70 15.98
CA ARG A 48 -14.18 -5.29 16.31
C ARG A 48 -13.60 -4.86 17.65
N VAL A 49 -13.71 -5.70 18.67
CA VAL A 49 -13.11 -5.43 19.99
C VAL A 49 -11.59 -5.32 19.85
N LEU A 50 -10.97 -6.22 19.09
CA LEU A 50 -9.52 -6.21 18.86
C LEU A 50 -9.06 -4.94 18.13
N ARG A 51 -9.78 -4.50 17.07
CA ARG A 51 -9.54 -3.23 16.36
C ARG A 51 -9.39 -2.07 17.35
N TRP A 52 -10.43 -1.80 18.13
CA TRP A 52 -10.45 -0.64 19.01
C TRP A 52 -9.43 -0.73 20.15
N ASN A 53 -9.18 -1.93 20.68
CA ASN A 53 -8.12 -2.10 21.68
C ASN A 53 -6.74 -1.80 21.10
N LEU A 54 -6.43 -2.29 19.89
CA LEU A 54 -5.16 -2.01 19.23
C LEU A 54 -5.03 -0.52 18.87
N THR A 55 -6.09 0.12 18.39
CA THR A 55 -6.09 1.57 18.12
C THR A 55 -5.79 2.36 19.40
N VAL A 56 -6.47 2.05 20.51
CA VAL A 56 -6.21 2.72 21.79
C VAL A 56 -4.78 2.51 22.25
N LEU A 57 -4.27 1.28 22.20
CA LEU A 57 -2.88 0.97 22.55
C LEU A 57 -1.89 1.74 21.65
N CYS A 58 -2.12 1.76 20.35
CA CYS A 58 -1.30 2.49 19.39
C CYS A 58 -1.25 3.98 19.71
N LEU A 59 -2.40 4.60 20.03
CA LEU A 59 -2.47 6.00 20.43
C LEU A 59 -1.73 6.26 21.75
N LEU A 60 -1.86 5.38 22.75
CA LEU A 60 -1.13 5.48 24.01
C LEU A 60 0.39 5.41 23.79
N PHE A 61 0.87 4.49 22.96
CA PHE A 61 2.28 4.43 22.57
C PHE A 61 2.73 5.67 21.79
N SER A 62 1.86 6.22 20.95
CA SER A 62 2.15 7.41 20.14
C SER A 62 2.30 8.67 21.00
N ILE A 63 1.59 8.76 22.14
CA ILE A 63 1.76 9.85 23.12
C ILE A 63 3.20 9.86 23.65
N TYR A 64 3.76 8.68 23.96
CA TYR A 64 5.15 8.57 24.44
C TYR A 64 6.18 8.92 23.36
N ALA A 65 5.90 8.57 22.10
CA ALA A 65 6.80 8.78 20.97
C ALA A 65 7.02 10.27 20.61
N GLY A 66 6.01 11.10 20.86
CA GLY A 66 6.04 12.54 20.61
C GLY A 66 4.88 13.04 19.75
N PRO A 67 4.74 14.37 19.62
CA PRO A 67 3.56 15.01 19.01
C PRO A 67 3.37 14.68 17.54
N LEU A 68 4.45 14.55 16.76
CA LEU A 68 4.36 14.22 15.33
C LEU A 68 3.84 12.78 15.11
N VAL A 69 4.28 11.83 15.95
CA VAL A 69 3.82 10.45 15.88
C VAL A 69 2.36 10.36 16.32
N LEU A 70 1.99 11.05 17.40
CA LEU A 70 0.59 11.13 17.84
C LEU A 70 -0.33 11.70 16.75
N LEU A 71 0.05 12.81 16.12
CA LEU A 71 -0.72 13.40 15.04
C LEU A 71 -0.85 12.43 13.86
N SER A 72 0.24 11.78 13.47
CA SER A 72 0.25 10.80 12.38
C SER A 72 -0.65 9.59 12.67
N SER A 73 -0.60 9.06 13.89
CA SER A 73 -1.46 7.94 14.33
C SER A 73 -2.94 8.33 14.40
N LEU A 74 -3.26 9.55 14.84
CA LEU A 74 -4.62 10.08 14.81
C LEU A 74 -5.11 10.25 13.37
N SER A 75 -4.29 10.81 12.48
CA SER A 75 -4.61 10.94 11.06
C SER A 75 -4.81 9.57 10.40
N LEU A 76 -3.96 8.60 10.68
CA LEU A 76 -4.11 7.23 10.15
C LEU A 76 -5.42 6.59 10.63
N THR A 77 -5.74 6.71 11.92
CA THR A 77 -7.01 6.21 12.50
C THR A 77 -8.22 6.87 11.82
N LEU A 78 -8.15 8.18 11.55
CA LEU A 78 -9.21 8.90 10.86
C LEU A 78 -9.35 8.43 9.41
N VAL A 79 -8.23 8.24 8.69
CA VAL A 79 -8.24 7.73 7.31
C VAL A 79 -8.86 6.34 7.26
N GLU A 80 -8.49 5.44 8.17
CA GLU A 80 -9.07 4.09 8.26
C GLU A 80 -10.57 4.13 8.58
N PHE A 81 -10.98 4.98 9.52
CA PHE A 81 -12.41 5.16 9.83
C PHE A 81 -13.19 5.66 8.61
N VAL A 82 -12.65 6.66 7.93
CA VAL A 82 -13.25 7.22 6.71
C VAL A 82 -13.30 6.18 5.58
N HIS A 83 -12.24 5.39 5.41
CA HIS A 83 -12.18 4.32 4.42
C HIS A 83 -13.27 3.27 4.65
N ASP A 84 -13.40 2.78 5.89
CA ASP A 84 -14.23 1.62 6.20
C ASP A 84 -15.69 1.97 6.47
N ASP A 85 -15.95 3.09 7.16
CA ASP A 85 -17.28 3.42 7.67
C ASP A 85 -18.06 4.40 6.79
N ILE A 86 -17.38 5.22 5.98
CA ILE A 86 -18.04 6.12 5.01
C ILE A 86 -18.28 5.41 3.66
N GLY A 87 -17.68 4.22 3.45
CA GLY A 87 -17.93 3.42 2.26
C GLY A 87 -17.30 4.01 1.00
N LEU A 88 -16.12 4.63 1.11
CA LEU A 88 -15.39 5.22 -0.01
C LEU A 88 -15.01 4.22 -1.12
N ARG A 89 -15.13 2.92 -0.82
CA ARG A 89 -15.03 1.77 -1.73
C ARG A 89 -16.02 1.79 -2.90
N LEU A 90 -16.99 2.69 -2.89
CA LEU A 90 -17.93 2.89 -4.01
C LEU A 90 -17.27 3.58 -5.22
N SER A 91 -16.17 4.32 -5.00
CA SER A 91 -15.46 5.02 -6.07
C SER A 91 -13.97 4.69 -6.04
N ALA A 92 -13.49 4.04 -7.11
CA ALA A 92 -12.10 3.58 -7.23
C ALA A 92 -11.05 4.70 -7.01
N VAL A 93 -11.35 5.94 -7.43
CA VAL A 93 -10.45 7.08 -7.22
C VAL A 93 -10.32 7.45 -5.75
N LEU A 94 -11.44 7.48 -5.02
CA LEU A 94 -11.47 7.91 -3.63
C LEU A 94 -10.88 6.85 -2.71
N GLU A 95 -11.09 5.58 -3.05
CA GLU A 95 -10.40 4.44 -2.44
C GLU A 95 -8.88 4.57 -2.59
N ASN A 96 -8.38 4.81 -3.80
CA ASN A 96 -6.95 5.01 -4.05
C ASN A 96 -6.37 6.21 -3.30
N VAL A 97 -7.08 7.35 -3.27
CA VAL A 97 -6.67 8.54 -2.50
C VAL A 97 -6.60 8.25 -1.01
N CYS A 98 -7.59 7.53 -0.48
CA CYS A 98 -7.64 7.17 0.93
C CYS A 98 -6.50 6.22 1.31
N ASN A 99 -6.26 5.19 0.50
CA ASN A 99 -5.13 4.27 0.67
C ASN A 99 -3.79 5.01 0.70
N VAL A 100 -3.56 5.93 -0.24
CA VAL A 100 -2.35 6.76 -0.28
C VAL A 100 -2.23 7.64 0.95
N GLY A 101 -3.33 8.22 1.43
CA GLY A 101 -3.36 8.95 2.71
C GLY A 101 -2.89 8.08 3.88
N GLY A 102 -3.30 6.81 3.92
CA GLY A 102 -2.82 5.83 4.90
C GLY A 102 -1.31 5.60 4.82
N TYR A 103 -0.76 5.43 3.62
CA TYR A 103 0.69 5.28 3.44
C TYR A 103 1.46 6.53 3.86
N ILE A 104 1.02 7.72 3.46
CA ILE A 104 1.68 8.99 3.79
C ILE A 104 1.69 9.23 5.30
N THR A 105 0.54 9.02 5.97
CA THR A 105 0.44 9.20 7.42
C THR A 105 1.30 8.18 8.17
N PHE A 106 1.38 6.94 7.68
CA PHE A 106 2.27 5.92 8.23
C PHE A 106 3.76 6.30 8.09
N GLU A 107 4.19 6.75 6.91
CA GLU A 107 5.56 7.22 6.70
C GLU A 107 5.94 8.41 7.59
N LEU A 108 5.01 9.35 7.76
CA LEU A 108 5.19 10.50 8.64
C LEU A 108 5.37 10.08 10.10
N GLY A 109 4.59 9.10 10.55
CA GLY A 109 4.72 8.51 11.88
C GLY A 109 6.06 7.80 12.08
N ALA A 110 6.49 6.99 11.10
CA ALA A 110 7.79 6.32 11.13
C ALA A 110 8.96 7.31 11.18
N TYR A 111 8.89 8.39 10.39
CA TYR A 111 9.88 9.47 10.43
C TYR A 111 9.92 10.14 11.81
N GLY A 112 8.75 10.46 12.38
CA GLY A 112 8.65 11.09 13.69
C GLY A 112 9.19 10.23 14.81
N TRP A 113 9.04 8.90 14.72
CA TRP A 113 9.63 7.97 15.68
C TRP A 113 11.16 7.96 15.59
N MET A 114 11.71 7.87 14.37
CA MET A 114 13.16 7.82 14.16
C MET A 114 13.87 9.14 14.45
N ASN A 115 13.20 10.27 14.24
CA ASN A 115 13.78 11.62 14.33
C ASN A 115 12.94 12.53 15.24
N SER A 116 12.59 12.03 16.43
CA SER A 116 11.68 12.70 17.40
C SER A 116 12.09 14.14 17.80
N ARG A 117 13.34 14.55 17.53
CA ARG A 117 13.89 15.87 17.89
C ARG A 117 14.12 16.81 16.70
N GLU A 118 13.96 16.33 15.47
CA GLU A 118 14.24 17.14 14.27
C GLU A 118 12.95 17.56 13.57
N ASN A 119 12.90 18.82 13.15
CA ASN A 119 11.82 19.31 12.31
C ASN A 119 11.82 18.61 10.94
N LEU A 120 10.67 18.62 10.26
CA LEU A 120 10.55 18.07 8.92
C LEU A 120 11.49 18.81 7.95
N ASN A 121 12.54 18.13 7.52
CA ASN A 121 13.45 18.65 6.50
C ASN A 121 12.77 18.61 5.12
N ARG A 122 13.12 19.54 4.23
CA ARG A 122 12.65 19.57 2.83
C ARG A 122 12.88 18.24 2.12
N THR A 123 14.03 17.59 2.36
CA THR A 123 14.34 16.27 1.79
C THR A 123 13.33 15.22 2.25
N THR A 124 12.94 15.20 3.53
CA THR A 124 11.94 14.27 4.06
C THR A 124 10.58 14.49 3.40
N ILE A 125 10.16 15.75 3.26
CA ILE A 125 8.89 16.09 2.59
C ILE A 125 8.91 15.60 1.14
N LEU A 126 10.03 15.77 0.42
CA LEU A 126 10.19 15.26 -0.94
C LEU A 126 10.12 13.73 -1.01
N VAL A 127 10.71 13.02 -0.04
CA VAL A 127 10.61 11.54 0.03
C VAL A 127 9.17 11.10 0.19
N ILE A 128 8.43 11.71 1.12
CA ILE A 128 7.03 11.35 1.40
C ILE A 128 6.12 11.68 0.21
N ILE A 129 6.29 12.86 -0.43
CA ILE A 129 5.51 13.23 -1.62
C ILE A 129 5.82 12.29 -2.79
N CYS A 130 7.10 11.94 -2.98
CA CYS A 130 7.53 11.00 -4.02
C CYS A 130 6.92 9.62 -3.79
N SER A 131 6.97 9.12 -2.55
CA SER A 131 6.35 7.85 -2.16
C SER A 131 4.83 7.86 -2.39
N GLY A 132 4.14 8.90 -1.91
CA GLY A 132 2.69 9.02 -2.10
C GLY A 132 2.30 9.07 -3.59
N SER A 133 3.08 9.78 -4.42
CA SER A 133 2.84 9.88 -5.87
C SER A 133 3.10 8.55 -6.58
N LEU A 134 4.17 7.86 -6.18
CA LEU A 134 4.50 6.52 -6.66
C LEU A 134 3.35 5.56 -6.36
N ILE A 135 2.93 5.45 -5.10
CA ILE A 135 1.85 4.56 -4.67
C ILE A 135 0.54 4.94 -5.36
N LEU A 136 0.16 6.23 -5.41
CA LEU A 136 -1.10 6.66 -6.03
C LEU A 136 -1.23 6.20 -7.49
N THR A 137 -0.12 6.24 -8.23
CA THR A 137 -0.11 5.88 -9.64
C THR A 137 0.07 4.39 -9.87
N THR A 138 0.66 3.63 -8.93
CA THR A 138 0.90 2.19 -9.10
C THR A 138 -0.01 1.30 -8.26
N ILE A 139 -0.85 1.85 -7.37
CA ILE A 139 -1.77 1.09 -6.51
C ILE A 139 -2.80 0.29 -7.32
N SER A 140 -3.14 0.72 -8.53
CA SER A 140 -4.01 -0.04 -9.44
C SER A 140 -3.40 -1.37 -9.89
N ALA A 141 -2.11 -1.63 -9.62
CA ALA A 141 -1.51 -2.95 -9.79
C ALA A 141 -2.06 -3.99 -8.79
N GLN A 142 -2.56 -3.55 -7.62
CA GLN A 142 -3.13 -4.42 -6.59
C GLN A 142 -4.47 -4.99 -7.03
N ASP A 143 -5.28 -4.16 -7.70
CA ASP A 143 -6.62 -4.49 -8.18
C ASP A 143 -6.63 -5.72 -9.12
N PHE A 144 -5.52 -6.03 -9.79
CA PHE A 144 -5.41 -7.24 -10.64
C PHE A 144 -5.53 -8.55 -9.86
N ALA A 145 -5.06 -8.58 -8.60
CA ALA A 145 -5.13 -9.79 -7.78
C ALA A 145 -6.53 -10.02 -7.18
N ASP A 146 -7.34 -8.96 -7.08
CA ASP A 146 -8.63 -8.97 -6.38
C ASP A 146 -9.85 -8.92 -7.34
N VAL A 147 -9.61 -8.99 -8.67
CA VAL A 147 -10.64 -8.85 -9.74
C VAL A 147 -11.86 -9.75 -9.54
N GLU A 148 -11.65 -11.03 -9.18
CA GLU A 148 -12.72 -12.02 -9.12
C GLU A 148 -13.70 -11.72 -7.96
N GLY A 149 -13.18 -11.45 -6.75
CA GLY A 149 -13.99 -11.04 -5.61
C GLY A 149 -14.65 -9.67 -5.80
N ASP A 150 -13.99 -8.72 -6.44
CA ASP A 150 -14.55 -7.40 -6.74
C ASP A 150 -15.69 -7.46 -7.77
N ALA A 151 -15.55 -8.31 -8.80
CA ALA A 151 -16.58 -8.54 -9.80
C ALA A 151 -17.85 -9.15 -9.18
N LEU A 152 -17.69 -10.12 -8.28
CA LEU A 152 -18.81 -10.76 -7.57
C LEU A 152 -19.47 -9.82 -6.55
N SER A 153 -18.72 -8.86 -6.02
CA SER A 153 -19.23 -7.81 -5.15
C SER A 153 -19.89 -6.65 -5.92
N GLY A 154 -19.88 -6.69 -7.26
CA GLY A 154 -20.48 -5.69 -8.13
C GLY A 154 -19.70 -4.37 -8.21
N ARG A 155 -18.42 -4.35 -7.80
CA ARG A 155 -17.58 -3.15 -7.87
C ARG A 155 -17.12 -2.87 -9.29
N ARG A 156 -16.99 -1.58 -9.62
CA ARG A 156 -16.41 -1.11 -10.89
C ARG A 156 -14.99 -0.63 -10.67
N ILE A 157 -14.06 -1.57 -10.55
CA ILE A 157 -12.61 -1.30 -10.47
C ILE A 157 -11.99 -1.15 -11.86
N LEU A 158 -10.82 -0.51 -11.94
CA LEU A 158 -10.13 -0.23 -13.20
C LEU A 158 -9.85 -1.48 -14.07
N PRO A 159 -9.43 -2.64 -13.50
CA PRO A 159 -9.23 -3.85 -14.29
C PRO A 159 -10.51 -4.38 -14.95
N ILE A 160 -11.68 -4.21 -14.33
CA ILE A 160 -12.98 -4.66 -14.86
C ILE A 160 -13.47 -3.74 -15.98
N VAL A 161 -13.29 -2.42 -15.81
CA VAL A 161 -13.78 -1.41 -16.76
C VAL A 161 -12.90 -1.32 -18.00
N ALA A 162 -11.57 -1.38 -17.84
CA ALA A 162 -10.61 -1.17 -18.92
C ALA A 162 -9.39 -2.13 -18.81
N PRO A 163 -9.60 -3.44 -18.97
CA PRO A 163 -8.55 -4.44 -18.74
C PRO A 163 -7.33 -4.20 -19.63
N VAL A 164 -7.51 -4.02 -20.93
CA VAL A 164 -6.38 -3.84 -21.87
C VAL A 164 -5.60 -2.56 -21.60
N GLY A 165 -6.30 -1.44 -21.36
CA GLY A 165 -5.68 -0.14 -21.08
C GLY A 165 -4.86 -0.14 -19.80
N LEU A 166 -5.34 -0.85 -18.77
CA LEU A 166 -4.65 -0.91 -17.48
C LEU A 166 -3.32 -1.65 -17.56
N HIS A 167 -3.21 -2.72 -18.34
CA HIS A 167 -1.94 -3.43 -18.54
C HIS A 167 -0.88 -2.53 -19.19
N TYR A 168 -1.26 -1.77 -20.23
CA TYR A 168 -0.37 -0.77 -20.83
C TYR A 168 0.00 0.32 -19.84
N TYR A 169 -0.97 0.79 -19.05
CA TYR A 169 -0.73 1.79 -18.02
C TYR A 169 0.28 1.31 -16.97
N ILE A 170 0.15 0.11 -16.42
CA ILE A 170 1.10 -0.44 -15.43
C ILE A 170 2.49 -0.64 -16.04
N LEU A 171 2.59 -1.13 -17.28
CA LEU A 171 3.87 -1.25 -17.99
C LEU A 171 4.57 0.11 -18.10
N MET A 172 3.84 1.14 -18.53
CA MET A 172 4.36 2.49 -18.68
C MET A 172 4.70 3.10 -17.31
N ALA A 173 3.83 2.96 -16.33
CA ALA A 173 4.00 3.52 -14.99
C ALA A 173 5.23 2.92 -14.29
N LEU A 174 5.38 1.59 -14.26
CA LEU A 174 6.54 0.94 -13.62
C LEU A 174 7.85 1.28 -14.32
N SER A 175 7.85 1.33 -15.66
CA SER A 175 9.05 1.71 -16.42
C SER A 175 9.40 3.17 -16.19
N ALA A 176 8.42 4.08 -16.27
CA ALA A 176 8.62 5.52 -16.06
C ALA A 176 9.10 5.81 -14.64
N TRP A 177 8.45 5.24 -13.61
CA TRP A 177 8.88 5.41 -12.22
C TRP A 177 10.27 4.84 -11.96
N SER A 178 10.62 3.72 -12.58
CA SER A 178 11.98 3.17 -12.40
C SER A 178 13.04 4.12 -12.93
N VAL A 179 12.78 4.77 -14.06
CA VAL A 179 13.66 5.81 -14.64
C VAL A 179 13.67 7.06 -13.76
N ILE A 180 12.50 7.58 -13.38
CA ILE A 180 12.36 8.78 -12.55
C ILE A 180 13.10 8.60 -11.22
N LEU A 181 12.87 7.49 -10.51
CA LEU A 181 13.53 7.19 -9.24
C LEU A 181 15.04 7.00 -9.41
N ALA A 182 15.50 6.36 -10.49
CA ALA A 182 16.92 6.21 -10.79
C ALA A 182 17.63 7.57 -10.90
N PHE A 183 17.04 8.51 -11.64
CA PHE A 183 17.56 9.86 -11.80
C PHE A 183 17.41 10.70 -10.52
N PHE A 184 16.23 10.67 -9.91
CA PHE A 184 15.91 11.50 -8.74
C PHE A 184 16.78 11.15 -7.53
N TRP A 185 17.03 9.86 -7.30
CA TRP A 185 17.90 9.38 -6.21
C TRP A 185 19.38 9.25 -6.60
N ARG A 186 19.76 9.70 -7.81
CA ARG A 186 21.14 9.73 -8.33
C ARG A 186 21.85 8.39 -8.20
N LEU A 187 21.19 7.32 -8.64
CA LEU A 187 21.81 6.00 -8.71
C LEU A 187 22.98 6.00 -9.72
N GLY A 188 23.98 5.15 -9.45
CA GLY A 188 25.08 4.88 -10.36
C GLY A 188 24.58 4.22 -11.65
N SER A 189 25.43 4.21 -12.69
CA SER A 189 25.03 3.69 -13.99
C SER A 189 24.65 2.21 -13.94
N ILE A 190 25.36 1.39 -13.15
CA ILE A 190 25.08 -0.04 -13.06
C ILE A 190 23.82 -0.27 -12.22
N SER A 191 23.77 0.28 -11.00
CA SER A 191 22.63 0.13 -10.10
C SER A 191 21.33 0.70 -10.68
N GLY A 192 21.39 1.85 -11.35
CA GLY A 192 20.28 2.44 -12.08
C GLY A 192 19.80 1.56 -13.22
N SER A 193 20.71 1.02 -14.03
CA SER A 193 20.36 0.12 -15.14
C SER A 193 19.68 -1.16 -14.64
N VAL A 194 20.17 -1.76 -13.56
CA VAL A 194 19.55 -2.95 -12.94
C VAL A 194 18.15 -2.64 -12.43
N PHE A 195 17.96 -1.49 -11.77
CA PHE A 195 16.65 -1.08 -11.25
C PHE A 195 15.64 -0.83 -12.37
N ILE A 196 16.06 -0.13 -13.44
CA ILE A 196 15.23 0.11 -14.63
C ILE A 196 14.87 -1.20 -15.33
N ALA A 197 15.85 -2.06 -15.57
CA ALA A 197 15.63 -3.37 -16.18
C ALA A 197 14.61 -4.21 -15.39
N ARG A 198 14.70 -4.17 -14.05
CA ARG A 198 13.75 -4.87 -13.18
C ARG A 198 12.33 -4.31 -13.26
N GLY A 199 12.18 -2.98 -13.23
CA GLY A 199 10.86 -2.35 -13.35
C GLY A 199 10.20 -2.62 -14.69
N SER A 200 10.96 -2.52 -15.79
CA SER A 200 10.48 -2.86 -17.12
C SER A 200 10.16 -4.35 -17.25
N PHE A 201 10.98 -5.25 -16.68
CA PHE A 201 10.69 -6.68 -16.66
C PHE A 201 9.34 -6.95 -16.00
N ILE A 202 9.10 -6.43 -14.79
CA ILE A 202 7.82 -6.60 -14.08
C ILE A 202 6.66 -6.04 -14.90
N GLY A 203 6.81 -4.83 -15.47
CA GLY A 203 5.81 -4.24 -16.35
C GLY A 203 5.49 -5.11 -17.57
N THR A 204 6.50 -5.71 -18.21
CA THR A 204 6.28 -6.62 -19.34
C THR A 204 5.61 -7.93 -18.93
N GLN A 205 5.86 -8.43 -17.72
CA GLN A 205 5.18 -9.62 -17.20
C GLN A 205 3.68 -9.36 -17.04
N PHE A 206 3.30 -8.20 -16.46
CA PHE A 206 1.89 -7.78 -16.41
C PHE A 206 1.30 -7.70 -17.82
N PHE A 207 2.02 -7.15 -18.79
CA PHE A 207 1.51 -7.03 -20.16
C PHE A 207 1.32 -8.37 -20.89
N GLN A 208 2.27 -9.30 -20.75
CA GLN A 208 2.36 -10.50 -21.59
C GLN A 208 1.38 -11.62 -21.23
N PHE A 209 1.03 -11.78 -19.96
CA PHE A 209 0.05 -12.80 -19.59
C PHE A 209 -1.10 -12.15 -18.86
N ARG A 210 -2.32 -12.62 -19.14
CA ARG A 210 -3.58 -12.03 -18.66
C ARG A 210 -4.33 -13.04 -17.80
N ASP A 211 -3.59 -13.85 -17.06
CA ASP A 211 -4.11 -14.98 -16.30
C ASP A 211 -4.10 -14.67 -14.81
N VAL A 212 -5.24 -14.90 -14.16
CA VAL A 212 -5.53 -14.50 -12.77
C VAL A 212 -4.58 -15.17 -11.77
N GLN A 213 -4.19 -16.43 -11.99
CA GLN A 213 -3.23 -17.11 -11.10
C GLN A 213 -1.81 -16.54 -11.22
N SER A 214 -1.42 -16.10 -12.43
CA SER A 214 -0.12 -15.47 -12.64
C SER A 214 -0.03 -14.09 -11.98
N ASP A 215 -1.17 -13.41 -11.85
CA ASP A 215 -1.25 -12.04 -11.32
C ASP A 215 -0.92 -11.96 -9.82
N GLN A 216 -1.21 -13.00 -9.03
CA GLN A 216 -0.78 -13.04 -7.62
C GLN A 216 0.75 -13.08 -7.46
N HIS A 217 1.44 -13.87 -8.30
CA HIS A 217 2.91 -13.93 -8.26
C HIS A 217 3.54 -12.60 -8.68
N ARG A 218 2.93 -11.92 -9.66
CA ARG A 218 3.41 -10.61 -10.14
C ARG A 218 3.12 -9.50 -9.17
N TYR A 219 2.00 -9.57 -8.47
CA TYR A 219 1.72 -8.67 -7.37
C TYR A 219 2.80 -8.78 -6.29
N MET A 220 3.28 -10.00 -5.99
CA MET A 220 4.44 -10.18 -5.12
C MET A 220 5.70 -9.52 -5.71
N LEU A 221 6.01 -9.72 -7.00
CA LEU A 221 7.16 -9.09 -7.64
C LEU A 221 7.09 -7.55 -7.62
N TYR A 222 5.90 -6.99 -7.87
CA TYR A 222 5.61 -5.57 -7.74
C TYR A 222 5.87 -5.07 -6.32
N ASN A 223 5.39 -5.78 -5.29
CA ASN A 223 5.65 -5.42 -3.90
C ASN A 223 7.14 -5.43 -3.57
N VAL A 224 7.90 -6.41 -4.08
CA VAL A 224 9.35 -6.43 -3.88
C VAL A 224 10.03 -5.24 -4.58
N TRP A 225 9.59 -4.87 -5.78
CA TRP A 225 10.09 -3.66 -6.45
C TRP A 225 9.74 -2.39 -5.66
N LEU A 226 8.51 -2.30 -5.14
CA LEU A 226 8.04 -1.18 -4.33
C LEU A 226 8.87 -1.03 -3.05
N VAL A 227 9.18 -2.12 -2.35
CA VAL A 227 10.07 -2.09 -1.18
C VAL A 227 11.46 -1.56 -1.55
N ILE A 228 12.04 -2.00 -2.67
CA ILE A 228 13.32 -1.47 -3.12
C ILE A 228 13.22 0.03 -3.41
N ALA A 229 12.15 0.48 -4.09
CA ALA A 229 11.93 1.89 -4.38
C ALA A 229 11.92 2.75 -3.11
N HIS A 230 11.32 2.28 -2.02
CA HIS A 230 11.29 2.98 -0.73
C HIS A 230 12.66 3.02 -0.02
N ILE A 231 13.58 2.11 -0.36
CA ILE A 231 14.94 2.09 0.20
C ILE A 231 15.87 3.04 -0.58
N LEU A 232 15.58 3.34 -1.85
CA LEU A 232 16.42 4.20 -2.69
C LEU A 232 16.77 5.58 -2.10
N PRO A 233 15.87 6.30 -1.39
CA PRO A 233 16.21 7.56 -0.73
C PRO A 233 17.41 7.47 0.22
N PHE A 234 17.67 6.29 0.78
CA PHE A 234 18.82 6.04 1.64
C PHE A 234 20.17 6.26 0.92
N ASN A 235 20.19 6.11 -0.41
CA ASN A 235 21.37 6.36 -1.22
C ASN A 235 21.82 7.82 -1.17
N LEU A 236 20.90 8.79 -0.99
CA LEU A 236 21.28 10.20 -0.84
C LEU A 236 22.16 10.44 0.39
N ARG A 237 22.02 9.62 1.43
CA ARG A 237 22.78 9.74 2.68
C ARG A 237 24.07 8.93 2.64
N THR A 238 24.03 7.72 2.10
CA THR A 238 25.17 6.78 2.18
C THR A 238 26.02 6.68 0.93
N ARG A 239 25.52 7.12 -0.23
CA ARG A 239 26.18 6.97 -1.55
C ARG A 239 26.54 5.51 -1.89
N ALA A 240 25.88 4.54 -1.27
CA ALA A 240 26.21 3.11 -1.41
C ALA A 240 25.91 2.56 -2.82
N LEU A 241 24.98 3.16 -3.56
CA LEU A 241 24.55 2.74 -4.90
C LEU A 241 25.10 3.67 -6.00
N GLN A 242 26.34 4.16 -5.86
CA GLN A 242 26.97 5.01 -6.88
C GLN A 242 27.70 4.24 -7.99
N TRP A 243 27.76 2.91 -7.87
CA TRP A 243 28.32 2.02 -8.88
C TRP A 243 27.32 1.76 -10.02
#